data_AF-A0A0F9I1C6-F1
#
_entry.id   AF-A0A0F9I1C6-F1
#
_cell.length_a   1.000
_cell.length_b   1.000
_cell.length_c   1.000
_cell.angle_alpha   90.00
_cell.angle_beta   90.00
_cell.angle_gamma   90.00
#
_symmetry.space_group_name_H-M   'P 1'
#
loop_
_entity.id
_entity.type
_entity.pdbx_description
1 polymer ?
#
loop_
_entity_poly.entity_id
_entity_poly.type
_entity_poly.pdbx_seq_one_letter_code
_entity_poly.pdbx_strand_id
1 'polypeptide(L)' 'KSIGNLKSLRELDLNNNMLTTLPRSMWQLKSLEIIDLDENNWEGEWKEIIERDIPHIREFCRQRGSE' A
#
# COMPACT_ATOMS: atom_id res chain seq x y z
N LYS A 1 -3.98 -18.66 -2.34
CA LYS A 1 -5.02 -17.62 -2.17
C LYS A 1 -4.32 -16.27 -2.19
N SER A 2 -4.82 -15.27 -2.94
CA SER A 2 -4.19 -13.94 -3.01
C SER A 2 -4.85 -12.97 -2.04
N ILE A 3 -4.07 -12.02 -1.52
CA ILE A 3 -4.58 -10.92 -0.69
C ILE A 3 -5.65 -10.11 -1.42
N GLY A 4 -5.59 -10.02 -2.76
CA GLY A 4 -6.59 -9.31 -3.59
C GLY A 4 -8.02 -9.85 -3.48
N ASN A 5 -8.21 -11.05 -2.94
CA ASN A 5 -9.53 -11.63 -2.71
C ASN A 5 -10.18 -11.16 -1.40
N LEU A 6 -9.45 -10.45 -0.54
CA LEU A 6 -9.97 -9.93 0.74
C LEU A 6 -10.77 -8.65 0.51
N LYS A 7 -11.95 -8.79 -0.10
CA LYS A 7 -12.82 -7.67 -0.50
C LYS A 7 -13.28 -6.79 0.66
N SER A 8 -13.27 -7.32 1.89
CA SER A 8 -13.66 -6.61 3.11
C SER A 8 -12.47 -6.04 3.91
N LEU A 9 -11.24 -6.22 3.44
CA LEU A 9 -10.05 -5.69 4.11
C LEU A 9 -10.06 -4.16 4.01
N ARG A 10 -9.95 -3.49 5.16
CA ARG A 10 -9.94 -2.03 5.28
C ARG A 10 -8.58 -1.44 5.61
N GLU A 11 -7.77 -2.20 6.32
CA GLU A 11 -6.45 -1.78 6.78
C GLU A 11 -5.46 -2.88 6.43
N LEU A 12 -4.29 -2.50 5.90
CA LEU A 12 -3.22 -3.42 5.54
C LEU A 12 -1.88 -2.83 5.97
N ASP A 13 -1.24 -3.48 6.93
CA ASP A 13 0.10 -3.14 7.37
C ASP A 13 1.13 -4.00 6.62
N LEU A 14 2.03 -3.35 5.88
CA LEU A 14 3.19 -3.96 5.23
C LEU A 14 4.48 -3.22 5.62
N ASN A 15 4.49 -2.49 6.73
CA ASN A 15 5.66 -1.75 7.19
C ASN A 15 6.88 -2.66 7.38
N ASN A 16 8.07 -2.07 7.27
CA ASN A 16 9.34 -2.72 7.57
C ASN A 16 9.54 -4.07 6.85
N ASN A 17 9.29 -4.06 5.54
CA ASN A 17 9.48 -5.20 4.66
C ASN A 17 10.50 -4.88 3.55
N MET A 18 10.83 -5.87 2.71
CA MET A 18 11.76 -5.69 1.59
C MET A 18 11.01 -5.57 0.25
N LEU A 19 9.84 -4.93 0.26
CA LEU A 19 9.04 -4.77 -0.96
C LEU A 19 9.66 -3.72 -1.87
N THR A 20 9.85 -4.09 -3.13
CA THR A 20 10.28 -3.17 -4.20
C THR A 20 9.12 -2.72 -5.08
N THR A 21 8.05 -3.53 -5.14
CA THR A 21 6.84 -3.27 -5.93
C THR A 21 5.60 -3.84 -5.21
N LEU A 22 4.42 -3.31 -5.53
CA LEU A 22 3.15 -3.89 -5.10
C LEU A 22 2.54 -4.79 -6.20
N PRO A 23 2.01 -5.98 -5.85
CA PRO A 23 1.39 -6.85 -6.84
C PRO A 23 0.05 -6.28 -7.31
N ARG A 24 -0.27 -6.45 -8.60
CA ARG A 24 -1.55 -6.01 -9.22
C ARG A 24 -2.81 -6.52 -8.52
N SER A 25 -2.71 -7.62 -7.77
CA SER A 25 -3.82 -8.12 -6.96
C SER A 25 -4.28 -7.13 -5.89
N MET A 26 -3.42 -6.22 -5.44
CA MET A 26 -3.78 -5.15 -4.48
C MET A 26 -4.92 -4.26 -5.02
N TRP A 27 -5.03 -4.10 -6.34
CA TRP A 27 -6.09 -3.32 -7.00
C TRP A 27 -7.50 -3.90 -6.80
N GLN A 28 -7.58 -5.16 -6.38
CA GLN A 28 -8.83 -5.86 -6.10
C GLN A 28 -9.36 -5.60 -4.69
N LEU A 29 -8.55 -5.01 -3.80
CA LEU A 29 -8.91 -4.61 -2.44
C LEU A 29 -9.74 -3.32 -2.45
N LYS A 30 -11.00 -3.42 -2.88
CA LYS A 30 -11.88 -2.26 -3.08
C LYS A 30 -12.34 -1.56 -1.80
N SER A 31 -12.27 -2.24 -0.66
CA SER A 31 -12.62 -1.67 0.64
C SER A 31 -11.40 -1.21 1.44
N LEU A 32 -10.20 -1.28 0.87
CA LEU A 32 -8.97 -0.89 1.56
C LEU A 32 -8.92 0.64 1.66
N GLU A 33 -8.86 1.14 2.89
CA GLU A 33 -8.90 2.56 3.22
C GLU A 33 -7.53 3.05 3.70
N ILE A 34 -6.78 2.20 4.40
CA ILE A 34 -5.47 2.51 5.00
C ILE A 34 -4.46 1.44 4.59
N ILE A 35 -3.28 1.88 4.17
CA ILE A 35 -2.13 1.00 3.96
C ILE A 35 -0.86 1.62 4.57
N ASP A 36 -0.13 0.81 5.33
CA ASP A 36 1.21 1.18 5.81
C ASP A 36 2.25 0.48 4.93
N LEU A 37 3.12 1.29 4.33
CA LEU A 37 4.17 0.88 3.40
C LEU A 37 5.53 1.45 3.82
N ASP A 38 5.63 2.00 5.02
CA ASP A 38 6.86 2.59 5.52
C ASP A 38 7.96 1.54 5.67
N GLU A 39 9.20 2.01 5.73
CA GLU A 39 10.38 1.16 5.91
C GLU A 39 10.50 0.01 4.88
N ASN A 40 10.07 0.24 3.63
CA ASN A 40 10.26 -0.69 2.51
C ASN A 40 11.30 -0.21 1.50
N ASN A 41 11.86 -1.15 0.74
CA ASN A 41 12.90 -0.88 -0.26
C ASN A 41 12.30 -0.55 -1.64
N TRP A 42 11.43 0.45 -1.69
CA TRP A 42 10.77 0.86 -2.92
C TRP A 42 11.78 1.31 -3.98
N GLU A 43 11.81 0.64 -5.13
CA GLU A 43 12.60 1.08 -6.27
C GLU A 43 11.78 2.09 -7.09
N GLY A 44 12.29 3.32 -7.22
CA GLY A 44 11.63 4.39 -7.99
C GLY A 44 10.49 5.11 -7.24
N GLU A 45 9.64 5.77 -8.01
CA GLU A 45 8.54 6.62 -7.52
C GLU A 45 7.32 5.76 -7.13
N TRP A 46 7.42 5.00 -6.03
CA TRP A 46 6.32 4.15 -5.54
C TRP A 46 5.03 4.93 -5.24
N LYS A 47 5.15 6.22 -4.92
CA LYS A 47 4.02 7.12 -4.71
C LYS A 47 3.17 7.28 -5.96
N GLU A 48 3.81 7.46 -7.12
CA GLU A 48 3.11 7.61 -8.40
C GLU A 48 2.36 6.32 -8.76
N ILE A 49 2.94 5.15 -8.47
CA ILE A 49 2.30 3.85 -8.70
C ILE A 49 1.03 3.74 -7.86
N ILE A 50 1.10 4.15 -6.61
CA ILE A 50 -0.03 4.07 -5.68
C ILE A 50 -1.11 5.09 -6.01
N GLU A 51 -0.75 6.34 -6.26
CA GLU A 51 -1.68 7.40 -6.62
C GLU A 51 -2.38 7.10 -7.95
N ARG A 52 -1.66 6.51 -8.92
CA ARG A 52 -2.22 6.11 -10.22
C ARG A 52 -3.10 4.87 -10.10
N ASP A 53 -2.64 3.84 -9.40
CA ASP A 53 -3.24 2.50 -9.50
C ASP A 53 -4.17 2.15 -8.33
N ILE A 54 -4.07 2.83 -7.18
CA ILE A 54 -4.91 2.62 -5.99
C ILE A 54 -5.45 3.95 -5.42
N PRO A 55 -6.14 4.77 -6.22
CA PRO A 55 -6.57 6.11 -5.82
C PRO A 55 -7.64 6.13 -4.71
N HIS A 56 -8.21 4.97 -4.35
CA HIS A 56 -9.26 4.88 -3.33
C HIS A 56 -8.73 4.76 -1.90
N ILE A 57 -7.44 4.51 -1.71
CA ILE A 57 -6.83 4.54 -0.39
C ILE A 57 -6.70 6.00 0.05
N ARG A 58 -7.18 6.28 1.26
CA ARG A 58 -7.29 7.64 1.79
C ARG A 58 -6.06 8.05 2.57
N GLU A 59 -5.40 7.07 3.17
CA GLU A 59 -4.28 7.29 4.06
C GLU A 59 -3.17 6.30 3.74
N PHE A 60 -2.06 6.85 3.27
CA PHE A 60 -0.80 6.16 3.15
C PHE A 60 0.07 6.78 4.23
N CYS A 61 0.24 6.07 5.34
CA CYS A 61 1.17 6.53 6.37
C CYS A 61 2.56 6.57 5.75
N ARG A 62 3.06 7.80 5.54
CA ARG A 62 4.49 8.07 5.65
C ARG A 62 4.61 8.83 6.96
N GLN A 63 5.09 8.19 8.01
CA GLN A 63 5.56 8.94 9.17
C GLN A 63 6.71 9.83 8.71
N ARG A 64 6.40 11.09 8.37
CA ARG A 64 7.35 12.18 8.57
C ARG A 64 6.96 12.82 9.88
N GLY A 65 7.71 12.51 10.93
CA GLY A 65 7.48 13.12 12.22
C GLY A 65 8.46 12.78 13.34
N SER A 66 9.77 12.87 13.11
CA SER A 66 10.71 13.50 14.08
C SER A 66 12.15 13.50 13.56
N GLU A 67 12.66 14.74 13.36
CA GLU A 67 14.05 15.19 13.08
C GLU A 67 14.59 15.07 11.64
#